data_AF-A0A7S0SZJ2-F1
#
_entry.id   AF-A0A7S0SZJ2-F1
#
_cell.length_a   1.000
_cell.length_b   1.000
_cell.length_c   1.000
_cell.angle_alpha   90.00
_cell.angle_beta   90.00
_cell.angle_gamma   90.00
#
_symmetry.space_group_name_H-M   'P 1'
#
loop_
_entity.id
_entity.type
_entity.pdbx_description
1 polymer ?
#
loop_
_entity_poly.entity_id
_entity_poly.type
_entity_poly.pdbx_seq_one_letter_code
_entity_poly.pdbx_strand_id
1 'polypeptide(L)'
;MSDWWNSIQKGATDAAETTKLVSLRTKLQAEVMYIESQIKGALQKFGTDVFSHMENNNSAQVQQHFTDTKREVDNYREQVAAKNAEIAGLNRQMDNVGKDPSAPGAQQGMNNIG
;
A
#
# COMPACT_ATOMS: atom_id res chain seq x y z
N MET A 1 33.38 21.88 -17.88
CA MET A 1 33.04 22.14 -16.45
C MET A 1 31.52 22.12 -16.22
N SER A 2 30.70 22.57 -17.18
CA SER A 2 29.23 22.49 -17.13
C SER A 2 28.70 21.08 -16.84
N ASP A 3 29.29 20.06 -17.46
CA ASP A 3 28.74 18.69 -17.42
C ASP A 3 28.92 18.01 -16.05
N TRP A 4 29.99 18.36 -15.33
CA TRP A 4 30.23 17.91 -13.96
C TRP A 4 29.27 18.55 -12.96
N TRP A 5 28.97 19.85 -13.13
CA TRP A 5 27.99 20.53 -12.28
C TRP A 5 26.56 20.04 -12.56
N ASN A 6 26.23 19.79 -13.83
CA ASN A 6 24.95 19.25 -14.24
C ASN A 6 24.71 17.82 -13.71
N SER A 7 25.74 16.97 -13.67
CA SER A 7 25.61 15.61 -13.12
C SER A 7 25.40 15.60 -11.60
N ILE A 8 26.06 16.50 -10.88
CA ILE A 8 25.83 16.69 -9.43
C ILE A 8 24.41 17.19 -9.16
N GLN A 9 23.95 18.19 -9.92
CA GLN A 9 22.59 18.71 -9.77
C GLN A 9 21.53 17.64 -10.08
N LYS A 10 21.75 16.82 -11.11
CA LYS A 10 20.88 15.68 -11.44
C LYS A 10 20.86 14.66 -10.29
N GLY A 11 22.03 14.23 -9.81
CA GLY A 11 22.12 13.28 -8.71
C GLY A 11 21.46 13.77 -7.42
N ALA A 12 21.61 15.05 -7.10
CA ALA A 12 20.93 15.67 -5.96
C ALA A 12 19.40 15.70 -6.12
N THR A 13 18.91 15.96 -7.33
CA THR A 13 17.47 15.96 -7.64
C THR A 13 16.88 14.56 -7.55
N ASP A 14 17.54 13.56 -8.16
CA ASP A 14 17.13 12.16 -8.13
C ASP A 14 17.11 11.61 -6.68
N ALA A 15 18.11 11.98 -5.87
CA ALA A 15 18.17 11.60 -4.45
C ALA A 15 17.04 12.24 -3.63
N ALA A 16 16.71 13.51 -3.88
CA ALA A 16 15.61 14.19 -3.21
C ALA A 16 14.25 13.57 -3.57
N GLU A 17 14.04 13.24 -4.85
CA GLU A 17 12.83 12.57 -5.31
C GLU A 17 12.69 11.17 -4.71
N THR A 18 13.76 10.38 -4.73
CA THR A 18 13.78 9.04 -4.10
C THR A 18 13.43 9.14 -2.61
N THR A 19 14.02 10.09 -1.89
CA THR A 19 13.76 10.31 -0.46
C THR A 19 12.29 10.63 -0.20
N LYS A 20 11.70 11.50 -1.03
CA LYS A 20 10.27 11.83 -0.96
C LYS A 20 9.41 10.58 -1.17
N LEU A 21 9.67 9.79 -2.21
CA LEU A 21 8.89 8.58 -2.52
C LEU A 21 9.02 7.53 -1.39
N VAL A 22 10.22 7.34 -0.84
CA VAL A 22 10.44 6.46 0.32
C VAL A 22 9.60 6.91 1.51
N SER A 23 9.60 8.22 1.84
CA SER A 23 8.82 8.73 2.98
C SER A 23 7.31 8.49 2.82
N LEU A 24 6.78 8.67 1.60
CA LEU A 24 5.38 8.42 1.28
C LEU A 24 5.04 6.94 1.43
N ARG A 25 5.91 6.06 0.92
CA ARG A 25 5.76 4.61 1.06
C ARG A 25 5.75 4.19 2.53
N THR A 26 6.67 4.71 3.34
CA THR A 26 6.75 4.40 4.77
C THR A 26 5.49 4.87 5.52
N LYS A 27 4.95 6.04 5.18
CA LYS A 27 3.67 6.50 5.73
C LYS A 27 2.54 5.52 5.41
N LEU A 28 2.40 5.11 4.15
CA LEU A 28 1.36 4.16 3.75
C LEU A 28 1.52 2.80 4.42
N GLN A 29 2.75 2.31 4.60
CA GLN A 29 3.02 1.08 5.34
C GLN A 29 2.57 1.18 6.79
N ALA A 30 2.85 2.29 7.47
CA ALA A 30 2.38 2.51 8.84
C ALA A 30 0.85 2.56 8.91
N GLU A 31 0.19 3.17 7.93
CA GLU A 31 -1.27 3.19 7.84
C GLU A 31 -1.85 1.79 7.62
N VAL A 32 -1.23 0.96 6.77
CA VAL A 32 -1.63 -0.45 6.60
C VAL A 32 -1.52 -1.22 7.92
N MET A 33 -0.39 -1.11 8.62
CA MET A 33 -0.20 -1.76 9.92
C MET A 33 -1.24 -1.34 10.95
N TYR A 34 -1.58 -0.05 10.96
CA TYR A 34 -2.62 0.47 11.86
C TYR A 34 -4.00 -0.13 11.53
N ILE A 35 -4.38 -0.17 10.25
CA ILE A 35 -5.66 -0.76 9.83
C ILE A 35 -5.71 -2.26 10.13
N GLU A 36 -4.62 -2.99 9.92
CA GLU A 36 -4.52 -4.40 10.32
C GLU A 36 -4.72 -4.59 11.83
N SER A 37 -4.23 -3.67 12.65
CA SER A 37 -4.52 -3.66 14.09
C SER A 37 -6.00 -3.39 14.38
N GLN A 38 -6.68 -2.53 13.61
CA GLN A 38 -8.12 -2.29 13.75
C GLN A 38 -8.92 -3.55 13.40
N ILE A 39 -8.55 -4.29 12.34
CA ILE A 39 -9.17 -5.59 12.00
C ILE A 39 -9.06 -6.57 13.18
N LYS A 40 -7.87 -6.70 13.77
CA LYS A 40 -7.66 -7.57 14.93
C LYS A 40 -8.54 -7.14 16.12
N GLY A 41 -8.60 -5.84 16.38
CA GLY A 41 -9.45 -5.27 17.44
C GLY A 41 -10.94 -5.55 17.22
N ALA A 42 -11.45 -5.36 16.00
CA ALA A 42 -12.84 -5.63 15.66
C ALA A 42 -13.21 -7.11 15.86
N LEU A 43 -12.33 -8.03 15.44
CA LEU A 43 -12.55 -9.48 15.61
C LEU A 43 -12.51 -9.91 17.08
N GLN A 44 -11.60 -9.33 17.88
CA GLN A 44 -11.53 -9.60 19.33
C GLN A 44 -12.79 -9.10 20.03
N LYS A 45 -13.18 -7.85 19.75
CA LYS A 45 -14.39 -7.23 20.30
C LYS A 45 -15.63 -8.04 19.96
N PHE A 46 -15.78 -8.46 18.69
CA PHE A 46 -16.87 -9.35 18.28
C PHE A 46 -16.95 -10.59 19.15
N GLY A 47 -15.84 -11.30 19.34
CA GLY A 47 -15.81 -12.52 20.17
C GLY A 47 -16.28 -12.27 21.61
N THR A 48 -15.89 -11.15 22.21
CA THR A 48 -16.35 -10.75 23.54
C THR A 48 -17.85 -10.42 23.56
N ASP A 49 -18.32 -9.63 22.59
CA ASP A 49 -19.71 -9.18 22.52
C ASP A 49 -20.67 -10.35 22.28
N VAL A 50 -20.32 -11.30 21.39
CA VAL A 50 -21.22 -12.41 21.05
C VAL A 50 -21.24 -13.55 22.05
N PHE A 51 -20.24 -13.67 22.93
CA PHE A 51 -20.14 -14.80 23.86
C PHE A 51 -21.39 -14.94 24.73
N SER A 52 -21.80 -13.84 25.37
CA SER A 52 -23.01 -13.82 26.21
C SER A 52 -24.28 -14.13 25.42
N HIS A 53 -24.37 -13.71 24.16
CA HIS A 53 -25.51 -14.01 23.30
C HIS A 53 -25.55 -15.48 22.86
N MET A 54 -24.39 -16.10 22.65
CA MET A 54 -24.27 -17.53 22.37
C MET A 54 -24.69 -18.37 23.58
N GLU A 55 -24.24 -18.02 24.79
CA GLU A 55 -24.66 -18.71 26.03
C GLU A 55 -26.17 -18.70 26.24
N ASN A 56 -26.82 -17.59 25.87
CA ASN A 56 -28.27 -17.41 25.97
C ASN A 56 -29.05 -17.96 24.76
N ASN A 57 -28.40 -18.69 23.84
CA ASN A 57 -28.99 -19.19 22.58
C ASN A 57 -29.68 -18.09 21.75
N ASN A 58 -29.22 -16.85 21.85
CA ASN A 58 -29.78 -15.71 21.13
C ASN A 58 -29.16 -15.58 19.74
N SER A 59 -29.54 -16.49 18.85
CA SER A 59 -29.00 -16.58 17.48
C SER A 59 -29.20 -15.31 16.66
N ALA A 60 -30.31 -14.57 16.89
CA ALA A 60 -30.59 -13.33 16.20
C ALA A 60 -29.53 -12.25 16.49
N GLN A 61 -29.17 -12.06 17.77
CA GLN A 61 -28.13 -11.10 18.14
C GLN A 61 -26.75 -11.53 17.64
N VAL A 62 -26.41 -12.82 17.75
CA VAL A 62 -25.15 -13.35 17.21
C VAL A 62 -25.02 -13.07 15.71
N GLN A 63 -26.09 -13.30 14.94
CA GLN A 63 -26.11 -13.05 13.50
C GLN A 63 -25.97 -11.56 13.16
N GLN A 64 -26.59 -10.68 13.94
CA GLN A 64 -26.49 -9.24 13.78
C GLN A 64 -25.05 -8.77 14.01
N HIS A 65 -24.47 -9.12 15.17
CA HIS A 65 -23.08 -8.79 15.50
C HIS A 65 -22.09 -9.31 14.45
N PHE A 66 -22.33 -10.51 13.92
CA PHE A 66 -21.50 -11.08 12.87
C PHE A 66 -21.58 -10.26 11.59
N THR A 67 -22.78 -9.88 11.17
CA THR A 67 -23.00 -9.09 9.95
C THR A 67 -22.34 -7.72 10.05
N ASP A 68 -22.49 -7.05 11.19
CA ASP A 68 -21.91 -5.72 11.42
C ASP A 68 -20.38 -5.77 11.46
N THR A 69 -19.82 -6.73 12.22
CA THR A 69 -18.36 -6.91 12.31
C THR A 69 -17.78 -7.29 10.95
N LYS A 70 -18.46 -8.17 10.20
CA LYS A 70 -18.01 -8.55 8.86
C LYS A 70 -17.92 -7.35 7.94
N ARG A 71 -18.97 -6.51 7.92
CA ARG A 71 -18.99 -5.29 7.12
C ARG A 71 -17.85 -4.34 7.50
N GLU A 72 -17.59 -4.17 8.79
CA GLU A 72 -16.49 -3.35 9.27
C GLU A 72 -15.12 -3.89 8.82
N VAL A 73 -14.89 -5.21 8.99
CA VAL A 73 -13.65 -5.87 8.58
C VAL A 73 -13.46 -5.80 7.06
N ASP A 74 -14.51 -5.99 6.27
CA ASP A 74 -14.45 -5.91 4.81
C ASP A 74 -14.08 -4.48 4.36
N ASN A 75 -14.67 -3.44 4.97
CA ASN A 75 -14.26 -2.05 4.72
C ASN A 75 -12.78 -1.78 5.05
N TYR A 76 -12.26 -2.34 6.15
CA TYR A 76 -10.84 -2.21 6.48
C TYR A 76 -9.94 -2.94 5.46
N ARG A 77 -10.34 -4.13 5.01
CA ARG A 77 -9.61 -4.89 3.99
C ARG A 77 -9.55 -4.17 2.65
N GLU A 78 -10.64 -3.52 2.24
CA GLU A 78 -10.66 -2.67 1.05
C GLU A 78 -9.67 -1.51 1.15
N GLN A 79 -9.62 -0.86 2.33
CA GLN A 79 -8.64 0.22 2.58
C GLN A 79 -7.19 -0.29 2.52
N VAL A 80 -6.91 -1.46 3.10
CA VAL A 80 -5.58 -2.09 3.01
C VAL A 80 -5.23 -2.38 1.55
N ALA A 81 -6.15 -2.95 0.78
CA ALA A 81 -5.93 -3.24 -0.63
C ALA A 81 -5.62 -1.98 -1.44
N ALA A 82 -6.37 -0.88 -1.23
CA ALA A 82 -6.13 0.39 -1.89
C ALA A 82 -4.75 0.98 -1.56
N LYS A 83 -4.36 0.98 -0.28
CA LYS A 83 -3.03 1.46 0.15
C LYS A 83 -1.89 0.60 -0.38
N ASN A 84 -2.07 -0.71 -0.44
CA ASN A 84 -1.08 -1.62 -1.03
C ASN A 84 -0.92 -1.39 -2.54
N ALA A 85 -1.99 -1.07 -3.26
CA ALA A 85 -1.91 -0.67 -4.67
C ALA A 85 -1.12 0.64 -4.84
N GLU A 86 -1.32 1.61 -3.95
CA GLU A 86 -0.56 2.86 -3.94
C GLU A 86 0.93 2.63 -3.64
N ILE A 87 1.26 1.80 -2.65
CA ILE A 87 2.65 1.37 -2.35
C ILE A 87 3.30 0.74 -3.58
N ALA A 88 2.58 -0.14 -4.29
CA ALA A 88 3.08 -0.75 -5.52
C ALA A 88 3.36 0.31 -6.62
N GLY A 89 2.50 1.33 -6.71
CA GLY A 89 2.71 2.49 -7.59
C GLY A 89 3.97 3.28 -7.23
N LEU A 90 4.17 3.56 -5.94
CA LEU A 90 5.37 4.27 -5.45
C LEU A 90 6.65 3.48 -5.69
N ASN A 91 6.63 2.15 -5.50
CA ASN A 91 7.79 1.31 -5.81
C ASN A 91 8.17 1.41 -7.30
N ARG A 92 7.18 1.37 -8.20
CA ARG A 92 7.43 1.58 -9.64
C ARG A 92 7.98 2.96 -9.95
N GLN A 93 7.53 4.01 -9.26
CA GLN A 93 8.09 5.36 -9.43
C GLN A 93 9.54 5.40 -8.97
N MET A 94 9.85 4.85 -7.80
CA MET A 94 11.21 4.75 -7.27
C MET A 94 12.15 4.01 -8.23
N ASP A 95 11.70 2.89 -8.81
CA ASP A 95 12.47 2.12 -9.79
C ASP A 95 12.78 2.91 -11.07
N ASN A 96 12.06 4.00 -11.33
CA ASN A 96 12.20 4.83 -12.52
C ASN A 96 12.90 6.17 -12.26
N VAL A 97 13.20 6.52 -11.01
CA VAL A 97 13.96 7.74 -10.69
C VAL A 97 15.34 7.68 -11.36
N GLY A 98 15.75 8.78 -12.00
CA GLY A 98 17.04 8.91 -12.69
C GLY A 98 17.14 8.16 -14.04
N LYS A 99 16.15 7.34 -14.41
CA LYS A 99 16.06 6.74 -15.75
C LYS A 99 15.60 7.79 -16.75
N ASP A 100 16.47 8.10 -17.71
CA ASP A 100 16.16 9.03 -18.80
C ASP A 100 15.22 8.33 -19.80
N PRO A 101 13.98 8.82 -20.04
CA PRO A 101 13.08 8.22 -21.03
C PRO A 101 13.62 8.34 -22.47
N SER A 102 14.68 9.12 -22.69
CA SER A 102 15.34 9.31 -23.99
C SER A 102 16.66 8.54 -24.14
N ALA A 103 17.02 7.66 -23.20
CA ALA A 103 18.24 6.85 -23.31
C ALA A 103 18.15 5.89 -24.52
N PRO A 104 19.14 5.87 -25.46
CA PRO A 104 19.10 5.08 -26.70
C PRO A 104 19.12 3.53 -26.58
N GLY A 105 18.64 2.95 -25.48
CA GLY A 105 18.67 1.52 -25.20
C GLY A 105 17.33 0.84 -24.95
N ALA A 106 16.20 1.57 -24.94
CA ALA A 106 14.89 1.00 -24.59
C ALA A 106 14.09 0.39 -25.76
N GLN A 107 14.63 0.38 -26.99
CA GLN A 107 14.01 -0.21 -28.18
C GLN A 107 15.02 -1.02 -29.01
N GLN A 108 15.53 -2.13 -28.45
CA GLN A 108 16.11 -3.20 -29.28
C GLN A 108 15.57 -4.55 -28.77
N GLY A 109 14.41 -4.92 -29.30
CA GLY A 109 13.78 -6.22 -28.99
C GLY A 109 12.79 -6.70 -30.04
N MET A 110 12.38 -5.88 -31.01
CA MET A 110 11.48 -6.29 -32.10
C MET A 110 11.91 -5.62 -33.41
N ASN A 111 13.02 -6.09 -33.96
CA ASN A 111 13.26 -6.05 -35.41
C ASN A 111 14.37 -7.05 -35.73
N ASN A 112 13.97 -8.30 -35.97
CA ASN A 112 14.66 -9.09 -36.96
C ASN A 112 13.64 -10.01 -37.63
N ILE A 113 13.19 -9.57 -38.81
CA ILE A 113 12.58 -10.42 -39.83
C ILE A 113 13.74 -10.88 -40.71
N GLY A 114 13.86 -12.20 -40.88
CA GLY A 114 14.79 -12.88 -41.78
C GLY A 114 14.50 -14.36 -41.76
#